data_AF-A0A8D3E6P0-F1
#
_entry.id   AF-A0A8D3E6P0-F1
#
_cell.length_a   1.000
_cell.length_b   1.000
_cell.length_c   1.000
_cell.angle_alpha   90.00
_cell.angle_beta   90.00
_cell.angle_gamma   90.00
#
_symmetry.space_group_name_H-M   'P 1'
#
loop_
_entity.id
_entity.type
_entity.pdbx_description
1 polymer ?
#
loop_
_entity_poly.entity_id
_entity_poly.type
_entity_poly.pdbx_seq_one_letter_code
_entity_poly.pdbx_strand_id
1 'polypeptide(L)'
;MFYVIATVGIIASDNLWEPIAFSLLLDPELSAAVDVIGAHYPGTTTVLEALETHKRLWSSEDYSTFNDEVGGGCWARILNQNYVNGHMTATISWNLVASYYEELPFGRNGLMTAEEPWSGHYVVEPPIWITAHTTQFSQPGWSYLQTVGHLGQGGSYVALTDGKGNLTVVIETMTHDHSVCIRPPLPPFNVTSQNATFQLKGSFASIKELHVWRSQFNFKTKKPSFFEKLIPVKLLDGSFTLNLAEDEVYTLTTITTGQKGSYPEPPASARFPKVYKDDFSVRNPPFTEAPDFADQTGVFEYHINLTDPGPHVFTLRQVVTQRPVTWATDADQTISVIGDYQWQNLTVTCDVFMESVMTGGVFIAARVNKGGQAVRSALGVFFWVFADGTYKVTNDIGQYEHCTSLHTHAHTHTHVHTHTHTHILLSGV
;
A
#
# COMPACT_ATOMS: atom_id res chain seq x y z
N MET A 1 -30.09 -22.99 -18.59
CA MET A 1 -29.19 -22.74 -17.44
C MET A 1 -27.85 -22.34 -18.03
N PHE A 2 -27.69 -21.06 -18.35
CA PHE A 2 -26.43 -20.55 -18.88
C PHE A 2 -25.52 -20.29 -17.68
N TYR A 3 -24.44 -21.05 -17.58
CA TYR A 3 -23.30 -20.65 -16.76
C TYR A 3 -22.86 -19.27 -17.27
N VAL A 4 -23.11 -18.23 -16.49
CA VAL A 4 -22.40 -16.96 -16.69
C VAL A 4 -20.97 -17.28 -16.30
N ILE A 5 -20.14 -17.59 -17.30
CA ILE A 5 -18.70 -17.39 -17.18
C ILE A 5 -18.59 -15.95 -16.70
N ALA A 6 -18.03 -15.70 -15.52
CA ALA A 6 -17.73 -14.33 -15.11
C ALA A 6 -16.79 -13.76 -16.17
N THR A 7 -17.34 -12.97 -17.09
CA THR A 7 -16.57 -12.31 -18.14
C THR A 7 -15.72 -11.26 -17.47
N VAL A 8 -14.44 -11.19 -17.87
CA VAL A 8 -13.53 -10.13 -17.42
C VAL A 8 -14.14 -8.79 -17.79
N GLY A 9 -14.33 -7.91 -16.81
CA GLY A 9 -14.81 -6.55 -17.02
C GLY A 9 -13.66 -5.55 -17.10
N ILE A 10 -13.91 -4.38 -17.71
CA ILE A 10 -12.93 -3.30 -17.88
C ILE A 10 -13.28 -2.14 -16.94
N ILE A 11 -12.31 -1.76 -16.11
CA ILE A 11 -12.31 -0.49 -15.37
C ILE A 11 -11.44 0.52 -16.12
N ALA A 12 -11.90 1.77 -16.20
CA ALA A 12 -11.13 2.85 -16.80
C ALA A 12 -11.33 4.17 -16.02
N SER A 13 -10.37 5.09 -15.99
CA SER A 13 -9.00 5.00 -16.53
C SER A 13 -7.93 4.90 -15.43
N ASP A 14 -8.33 4.68 -14.17
CA ASP A 14 -7.43 4.69 -13.02
C ASP A 14 -6.62 6.00 -12.95
N ASN A 15 -7.37 7.11 -13.02
CA ASN A 15 -6.84 8.46 -12.99
C ASN A 15 -7.92 9.42 -12.44
N LEU A 16 -8.05 10.64 -12.97
CA LEU A 16 -9.16 11.54 -12.64
C LEU A 16 -10.47 11.10 -13.32
N TRP A 17 -11.60 11.67 -12.87
CA TRP A 17 -12.91 11.46 -13.48
C TRP A 17 -12.95 11.82 -14.97
N GLU A 18 -12.20 12.85 -15.35
CA GLU A 18 -12.04 13.28 -16.73
C GLU A 18 -10.64 12.94 -17.26
N PRO A 19 -10.51 12.60 -18.55
CA PRO A 19 -11.52 12.75 -19.62
C PRO A 19 -12.44 11.54 -19.84
N ILE A 20 -12.35 10.49 -19.00
CA ILE A 20 -13.04 9.22 -19.26
C ILE A 20 -14.57 9.39 -19.18
N ALA A 21 -15.09 10.08 -18.16
CA ALA A 21 -16.52 10.26 -17.98
C ALA A 21 -17.17 10.94 -19.20
N PHE A 22 -16.60 12.05 -19.67
CA PHE A 22 -17.07 12.73 -20.88
C PHE A 22 -16.94 11.85 -22.14
N SER A 23 -15.85 11.09 -22.26
CA SER A 23 -15.62 10.22 -23.43
C SER A 23 -16.68 9.12 -23.56
N LEU A 24 -17.13 8.54 -22.44
CA LEU A 24 -18.18 7.50 -22.45
C LEU A 24 -19.55 8.03 -22.86
N LEU A 25 -19.83 9.33 -22.66
CA LEU A 25 -21.07 9.94 -23.12
C LEU A 25 -21.07 10.18 -24.65
N LEU A 26 -19.89 10.38 -25.22
CA LEU A 26 -19.74 10.67 -26.65
C LEU A 26 -19.56 9.43 -27.53
N ASP A 27 -19.02 8.35 -26.99
CA ASP A 27 -18.69 7.13 -27.73
C ASP A 27 -19.44 5.91 -27.17
N PRO A 28 -20.54 5.47 -27.82
CA PRO A 28 -21.30 4.30 -27.41
C PRO A 28 -20.51 2.99 -27.42
N GLU A 29 -19.53 2.84 -28.31
CA GLU A 29 -18.71 1.62 -28.38
C GLU A 29 -17.74 1.57 -27.19
N LEU A 30 -17.09 2.69 -26.86
CA LEU A 30 -16.28 2.79 -25.65
C LEU A 30 -17.14 2.59 -24.39
N SER A 31 -18.33 3.20 -24.35
CA SER A 31 -19.29 3.01 -23.27
C SER A 31 -19.71 1.55 -23.13
N ALA A 32 -19.94 0.82 -24.21
CA ALA A 32 -20.28 -0.60 -24.15
C ALA A 32 -19.12 -1.46 -23.61
N ALA A 33 -17.87 -1.06 -23.87
CA ALA A 33 -16.69 -1.80 -23.43
C ALA A 33 -16.29 -1.56 -21.95
N VAL A 34 -16.56 -0.36 -21.41
CA VAL A 34 -16.18 -0.01 -20.02
C VAL A 34 -17.30 -0.36 -19.03
N ASP A 35 -16.98 -1.17 -18.01
CA ASP A 35 -17.93 -1.61 -16.99
C ASP A 35 -17.98 -0.72 -15.75
N VAL A 36 -16.86 -0.05 -15.45
CA VAL A 36 -16.64 0.73 -14.22
C VAL A 36 -15.79 1.97 -14.54
N ILE A 37 -16.15 3.12 -13.99
CA ILE A 37 -15.28 4.30 -13.94
C ILE A 37 -14.49 4.26 -12.63
N GLY A 38 -13.18 4.07 -12.73
CA GLY A 38 -12.24 4.08 -11.61
C GLY A 38 -11.48 5.40 -11.54
N ALA A 39 -11.68 6.15 -10.45
CA ALA A 39 -10.96 7.39 -10.18
C ALA A 39 -10.07 7.28 -8.94
N HIS A 40 -8.96 8.02 -8.92
CA HIS A 40 -7.98 8.03 -7.85
C HIS A 40 -8.13 9.29 -6.98
N TYR A 41 -8.05 9.10 -5.66
CA TYR A 41 -8.10 10.17 -4.65
C TYR A 41 -9.21 11.23 -4.88
N PRO A 42 -10.48 10.82 -5.06
CA PRO A 42 -11.56 11.70 -5.52
C PRO A 42 -12.04 12.72 -4.46
N GLY A 43 -11.50 12.66 -3.25
CA GLY A 43 -11.92 13.54 -2.15
C GLY A 43 -13.39 13.38 -1.79
N THR A 44 -13.92 12.16 -1.89
CA THR A 44 -15.34 11.81 -1.72
C THR A 44 -16.30 12.30 -2.81
N THR A 45 -15.84 13.08 -3.78
CA THR A 45 -16.71 13.71 -4.80
C THR A 45 -16.66 13.00 -6.15
N THR A 46 -17.70 13.20 -6.97
CA THR A 46 -17.72 12.80 -8.38
C THR A 46 -18.14 13.99 -9.25
N VAL A 47 -18.16 13.80 -10.58
CA VAL A 47 -18.58 14.81 -11.58
C VAL A 47 -19.92 14.44 -12.20
N LEU A 48 -20.62 15.42 -12.78
CA LEU A 48 -21.96 15.21 -13.34
C LEU A 48 -21.94 14.20 -14.48
N GLU A 49 -20.94 14.31 -15.35
CA GLU A 49 -20.73 13.46 -16.51
C GLU A 49 -20.62 11.98 -16.09
N ALA A 50 -19.90 11.69 -15.00
CA ALA A 50 -19.75 10.34 -14.47
C ALA A 50 -21.11 9.77 -14.01
N LEU A 51 -21.97 10.58 -13.40
CA LEU A 51 -23.32 10.18 -13.00
C LEU A 51 -24.24 9.92 -14.20
N GLU A 52 -24.14 10.74 -15.25
CA GLU A 52 -24.91 10.61 -16.49
C GLU A 52 -24.55 9.34 -17.27
N THR A 53 -23.33 8.81 -17.11
CA THR A 53 -22.95 7.52 -17.74
C THR A 53 -23.72 6.31 -17.20
N HIS A 54 -24.31 6.43 -16.00
CA HIS A 54 -24.91 5.32 -15.24
C HIS A 54 -23.98 4.11 -15.02
N LYS A 55 -22.66 4.31 -15.16
CA LYS A 55 -21.66 3.29 -14.81
C LYS A 55 -21.51 3.18 -13.30
N ARG A 56 -20.95 2.05 -12.86
CA ARG A 56 -20.46 1.95 -11.48
C ARG A 56 -19.26 2.88 -11.34
N LEU A 57 -19.26 3.65 -10.26
CA LEU A 57 -18.17 4.56 -9.91
C LEU A 57 -17.41 3.97 -8.73
N TRP A 58 -16.08 3.85 -8.83
CA TRP A 58 -15.21 3.38 -7.76
C TRP A 58 -14.13 4.42 -7.47
N SER A 59 -13.81 4.60 -6.18
CA SER A 59 -12.50 5.12 -5.79
C SER A 59 -11.52 3.97 -5.92
N SER A 60 -10.93 3.80 -7.10
CA SER A 60 -10.11 2.62 -7.45
C SER A 60 -8.71 2.69 -6.86
N GLU A 61 -8.30 3.86 -6.37
CA GLU A 61 -7.14 4.05 -5.52
C GLU A 61 -7.40 5.20 -4.54
N ASP A 62 -7.29 4.95 -3.25
CA ASP A 62 -7.51 5.92 -2.19
C ASP A 62 -6.61 5.62 -0.98
N TYR A 63 -6.83 6.33 0.14
CA TYR A 63 -6.06 6.19 1.39
C TYR A 63 -4.63 6.75 1.29
N SER A 64 -3.62 5.94 0.94
CA SER A 64 -2.20 6.32 0.82
C SER A 64 -1.69 7.19 1.98
N THR A 65 -2.20 6.97 3.18
CA THR A 65 -1.90 7.79 4.36
C THR A 65 -1.22 6.91 5.40
N PHE A 66 -0.32 7.49 6.20
CA PHE A 66 0.39 6.78 7.26
C PHE A 66 -0.61 6.08 8.17
N ASN A 67 -0.32 4.85 8.59
CA ASN A 67 -1.31 3.95 9.17
C ASN A 67 -1.52 4.07 10.68
N ASP A 68 -1.26 5.26 11.22
CA ASP A 68 -1.58 5.60 12.60
C ASP A 68 -3.10 5.84 12.80
N GLU A 69 -3.45 6.36 13.98
CA GLU A 69 -4.84 6.72 14.29
C GLU A 69 -5.42 7.78 13.35
N VAL A 70 -4.62 8.73 12.84
CA VAL A 70 -5.08 9.74 11.88
C VAL A 70 -5.38 9.09 10.52
N GLY A 71 -4.51 8.18 10.07
CA GLY A 71 -4.78 7.34 8.90
C GLY A 71 -6.04 6.50 9.06
N GLY A 72 -6.22 5.87 10.23
CA GLY A 72 -7.45 5.15 10.56
C GLY A 72 -8.69 6.05 10.48
N GLY A 73 -8.60 7.29 10.96
CA GLY A 73 -9.68 8.27 10.86
C GLY A 73 -9.97 8.71 9.42
N CYS A 74 -8.92 8.96 8.62
CA CYS A 74 -9.05 9.21 7.17
C CYS A 74 -9.84 8.07 6.50
N TRP A 75 -9.42 6.82 6.75
CA TRP A 75 -10.04 5.63 6.15
C TRP A 75 -11.51 5.47 6.58
N ALA A 76 -11.80 5.69 7.87
CA ALA A 76 -13.16 5.61 8.40
C ALA A 76 -14.11 6.59 7.72
N ARG A 77 -13.65 7.84 7.56
CA ARG A 77 -14.42 8.91 6.94
C ARG A 77 -14.72 8.61 5.47
N ILE A 78 -13.69 8.28 4.68
CA ILE A 78 -13.87 8.13 3.22
C ILE A 78 -14.62 6.84 2.85
N LEU A 79 -14.54 5.77 3.65
CA LEU A 79 -15.33 4.55 3.40
C LEU A 79 -16.84 4.81 3.40
N ASN A 80 -17.33 5.70 4.26
CA ASN A 80 -18.73 6.14 4.22
C ASN A 80 -18.95 7.21 3.15
N GLN A 81 -18.15 8.27 3.18
CA GLN A 81 -18.43 9.49 2.44
C GLN A 81 -18.21 9.36 0.93
N ASN A 82 -17.39 8.41 0.46
CA ASN A 82 -17.27 8.13 -0.97
C ASN A 82 -18.62 7.72 -1.59
N TYR A 83 -19.44 6.94 -0.88
CA TYR A 83 -20.81 6.63 -1.35
C TYR A 83 -21.76 7.81 -1.12
N VAL A 84 -21.75 8.42 0.07
CA VAL A 84 -22.68 9.49 0.44
C VAL A 84 -22.57 10.72 -0.48
N ASN A 85 -21.35 11.10 -0.84
CA ASN A 85 -21.07 12.32 -1.59
C ASN A 85 -20.86 12.06 -3.09
N GLY A 86 -20.28 10.92 -3.44
CA GLY A 86 -19.79 10.64 -4.79
C GLY A 86 -20.43 9.44 -5.47
N HIS A 87 -21.44 8.80 -4.86
CA HIS A 87 -22.07 7.57 -5.37
C HIS A 87 -21.09 6.42 -5.65
N MET A 88 -19.90 6.45 -5.04
CA MET A 88 -18.90 5.43 -5.26
C MET A 88 -19.23 4.16 -4.48
N THR A 89 -19.30 3.04 -5.20
CA THR A 89 -19.76 1.74 -4.65
C THR A 89 -18.62 0.79 -4.27
N ALA A 90 -17.38 1.22 -4.47
CA ALA A 90 -16.19 0.59 -3.91
C ALA A 90 -15.12 1.67 -3.65
N THR A 91 -14.31 1.43 -2.63
CA THR A 91 -13.12 2.22 -2.28
C THR A 91 -11.98 1.24 -2.06
N ILE A 92 -10.88 1.40 -2.79
CA ILE A 92 -9.74 0.48 -2.76
C ILE A 92 -8.54 1.23 -2.18
N SER A 93 -7.98 0.70 -1.10
CA SER A 93 -6.84 1.31 -0.41
C SER A 93 -5.54 1.01 -1.16
N TRP A 94 -4.78 2.05 -1.48
CA TRP A 94 -3.34 1.92 -1.67
C TRP A 94 -2.66 2.19 -0.31
N ASN A 95 -1.95 1.25 0.30
CA ASN A 95 -1.74 -0.14 -0.12
C ASN A 95 -2.24 -1.16 0.91
N LEU A 96 -2.22 -2.44 0.54
CA LEU A 96 -2.76 -3.53 1.36
C LEU A 96 -2.03 -3.65 2.71
N VAL A 97 -0.70 -3.74 2.67
CA VAL A 97 0.17 -3.93 3.82
C VAL A 97 1.51 -3.26 3.54
N ALA A 98 2.04 -2.55 4.53
CA ALA A 98 3.36 -1.95 4.45
C ALA A 98 4.42 -3.04 4.71
N SER A 99 4.86 -3.69 3.63
CA SER A 99 5.91 -4.72 3.62
C SER A 99 7.06 -4.31 2.68
N TYR A 100 7.52 -3.08 2.87
CA TYR A 100 8.63 -2.46 2.17
C TYR A 100 9.35 -1.57 3.19
N TYR A 101 10.65 -1.30 3.00
CA TYR A 101 11.41 -0.46 3.93
C TYR A 101 10.73 0.89 4.18
N GLU A 102 10.55 1.26 5.45
CA GLU A 102 9.82 2.47 5.86
C GLU A 102 10.40 3.75 5.23
N GLU A 103 11.71 3.81 5.00
CA GLU A 103 12.35 4.99 4.41
C GLU A 103 12.20 5.10 2.89
N LEU A 104 11.59 4.11 2.23
CA LEU A 104 11.12 4.27 0.86
C LEU A 104 9.90 5.22 0.81
N PRO A 105 9.58 5.80 -0.37
CA PRO A 105 8.45 6.71 -0.48
C PRO A 105 7.15 6.08 0.05
N PHE A 106 6.44 6.85 0.89
CA PHE A 106 5.18 6.45 1.53
C PHE A 106 5.33 5.27 2.50
N GLY A 107 6.42 5.22 3.28
CA GLY A 107 6.60 4.33 4.43
C GLY A 107 5.35 4.20 5.28
N ARG A 108 4.97 2.97 5.63
CA ARG A 108 3.81 2.66 6.47
C ARG A 108 2.46 3.24 6.01
N ASN A 109 2.26 3.41 4.71
CA ASN A 109 0.96 3.81 4.14
C ASN A 109 0.08 2.60 3.74
N GLY A 110 0.21 1.47 4.43
CA GLY A 110 -0.61 0.27 4.23
C GLY A 110 -1.66 0.07 5.33
N LEU A 111 -2.68 -0.76 5.13
CA LEU A 111 -3.71 -0.97 6.18
C LEU A 111 -3.16 -1.55 7.49
N MET A 112 -2.02 -2.25 7.42
CA MET A 112 -1.21 -2.72 8.55
C MET A 112 0.28 -2.69 8.19
N THR A 113 1.16 -2.93 9.17
CA THR A 113 2.62 -2.90 9.00
C THR A 113 3.23 -4.29 9.20
N ALA A 114 4.04 -4.76 8.25
CA ALA A 114 4.76 -6.04 8.33
C ALA A 114 6.06 -5.96 7.52
N GLU A 115 6.96 -5.07 7.94
CA GLU A 115 8.19 -4.69 7.22
C GLU A 115 9.48 -5.29 7.82
N GLU A 116 9.36 -6.20 8.80
CA GLU A 116 10.49 -6.85 9.47
C GLU A 116 10.45 -8.39 9.34
N PRO A 117 10.59 -8.96 8.14
CA PRO A 117 10.59 -10.42 7.96
C PRO A 117 11.68 -11.13 8.78
N TRP A 118 12.81 -10.47 9.05
CA TRP A 118 13.92 -11.01 9.84
C TRP A 118 13.60 -11.16 11.35
N SER A 119 12.67 -10.37 11.89
CA SER A 119 12.25 -10.47 13.29
C SER A 119 10.92 -11.23 13.45
N GLY A 120 10.08 -11.22 12.40
CA GLY A 120 8.71 -11.69 12.43
C GLY A 120 7.73 -10.70 13.06
N HIS A 121 8.18 -9.47 13.37
CA HIS A 121 7.34 -8.42 13.91
C HIS A 121 6.35 -7.89 12.87
N TYR A 122 5.13 -7.61 13.32
CA TYR A 122 4.11 -6.90 12.55
C TYR A 122 3.21 -6.12 13.52
N VAL A 123 2.49 -5.14 12.99
CA VAL A 123 1.56 -4.31 13.76
C VAL A 123 0.20 -4.34 13.09
N VAL A 124 -0.84 -4.73 13.83
CA VAL A 124 -2.24 -4.66 13.37
C VAL A 124 -2.78 -3.27 13.67
N GLU A 125 -2.70 -2.42 12.65
CA GLU A 125 -2.97 -0.98 12.77
C GLU A 125 -4.48 -0.65 12.75
N PRO A 126 -4.88 0.57 13.19
CA PRO A 126 -6.27 1.02 13.19
C PRO A 126 -7.04 0.76 11.87
N PRO A 127 -6.48 0.99 10.66
CA PRO A 127 -7.22 0.79 9.41
C PRO A 127 -7.75 -0.64 9.21
N ILE A 128 -7.14 -1.68 9.79
CA ILE A 128 -7.68 -3.06 9.76
C ILE A 128 -9.05 -3.12 10.42
N TRP A 129 -9.18 -2.54 11.61
CA TRP A 129 -10.41 -2.56 12.38
C TRP A 129 -11.48 -1.65 11.79
N ILE A 130 -11.06 -0.53 11.21
CA ILE A 130 -11.95 0.34 10.43
C ILE A 130 -12.49 -0.38 9.20
N THR A 131 -11.65 -1.14 8.48
CA THR A 131 -12.09 -1.97 7.35
C THR A 131 -13.11 -3.03 7.81
N ALA A 132 -12.93 -3.60 9.00
CA ALA A 132 -13.83 -4.62 9.55
C ALA A 132 -15.25 -4.09 9.84
N HIS A 133 -15.41 -2.80 10.17
CA HIS A 133 -16.72 -2.17 10.38
C HIS A 133 -17.66 -2.26 9.16
N THR A 134 -17.10 -2.38 7.95
CA THR A 134 -17.86 -2.54 6.72
C THR A 134 -17.80 -3.97 6.20
N THR A 135 -16.59 -4.55 6.10
CA THR A 135 -16.36 -5.82 5.38
C THR A 135 -16.88 -7.06 6.09
N GLN A 136 -16.98 -7.07 7.43
CA GLN A 136 -17.56 -8.21 8.15
C GLN A 136 -19.09 -8.26 8.06
N PHE A 137 -19.73 -7.16 7.65
CA PHE A 137 -21.19 -6.96 7.76
C PHE A 137 -21.84 -6.55 6.44
N SER A 138 -21.09 -6.62 5.34
CA SER A 138 -21.57 -6.39 3.98
C SER A 138 -20.80 -7.29 3.01
N GLN A 139 -21.35 -7.51 1.82
CA GLN A 139 -20.70 -8.28 0.76
C GLN A 139 -20.99 -7.63 -0.60
N PRO A 140 -20.13 -7.82 -1.61
CA PRO A 140 -20.47 -7.48 -2.98
C PRO A 140 -21.84 -8.07 -3.38
N GLY A 141 -22.70 -7.25 -3.99
CA GLY A 141 -24.08 -7.59 -4.32
C GLY A 141 -25.13 -7.11 -3.31
N TRP A 142 -24.72 -6.61 -2.13
CA TRP A 142 -25.60 -5.83 -1.27
C TRP A 142 -25.89 -4.46 -1.89
N SER A 143 -27.02 -3.88 -1.50
CA SER A 143 -27.42 -2.54 -1.95
C SER A 143 -27.41 -1.57 -0.79
N TYR A 144 -26.88 -0.37 -1.03
CA TYR A 144 -27.12 0.76 -0.14
C TYR A 144 -28.60 1.14 -0.16
N LEU A 145 -29.10 1.61 0.98
CA LEU A 145 -30.40 2.26 1.06
C LEU A 145 -30.33 3.67 0.46
N GLN A 146 -31.47 4.20 0.05
CA GLN A 146 -31.57 5.61 -0.38
C GLN A 146 -31.41 6.59 0.81
N THR A 147 -31.64 6.11 2.04
CA THR A 147 -31.57 6.89 3.28
C THR A 147 -30.18 6.78 3.91
N VAL A 148 -29.18 7.33 3.24
CA VAL A 148 -27.82 7.55 3.76
C VAL A 148 -27.56 9.06 3.83
N GLY A 149 -26.56 9.50 4.58
CA GLY A 149 -26.27 10.93 4.62
C GLY A 149 -25.32 11.37 5.74
N HIS A 150 -25.26 12.69 5.92
CA HIS A 150 -24.54 13.32 7.01
C HIS A 150 -25.37 13.42 8.29
N LEU A 151 -24.69 13.44 9.43
CA LEU A 151 -25.28 13.67 10.75
C LEU A 151 -25.44 15.18 11.02
N GLY A 152 -26.35 15.53 11.93
CA GLY A 152 -26.71 16.93 12.19
C GLY A 152 -25.58 17.80 12.76
N GLN A 153 -24.65 17.21 13.52
CA GLN A 153 -23.50 17.89 14.12
C GLN A 153 -22.15 17.35 13.59
N GLY A 154 -22.11 16.91 12.33
CA GLY A 154 -20.91 16.38 11.67
C GLY A 154 -20.77 14.86 11.79
N GLY A 155 -20.04 14.25 10.85
CA GLY A 155 -20.01 12.80 10.62
C GLY A 155 -21.02 12.33 9.56
N SER A 156 -21.06 11.03 9.31
CA SER A 156 -21.92 10.42 8.30
C SER A 156 -22.41 9.02 8.68
N TYR A 157 -23.45 8.55 8.01
CA TYR A 157 -23.95 7.19 8.13
C TYR A 157 -24.34 6.62 6.78
N VAL A 158 -24.07 5.33 6.61
CA VAL A 158 -24.55 4.53 5.49
C VAL A 158 -25.34 3.33 6.00
N ALA A 159 -26.26 2.84 5.19
CA ALA A 159 -27.05 1.65 5.49
C ALA A 159 -27.13 0.74 4.26
N LEU A 160 -26.94 -0.56 4.46
CA LEU A 160 -26.91 -1.57 3.41
C LEU A 160 -27.83 -2.74 3.75
N THR A 161 -28.36 -3.40 2.72
CA THR A 161 -29.16 -4.62 2.86
C THR A 161 -28.82 -5.64 1.78
N ASP A 162 -28.99 -6.93 2.10
CA ASP A 162 -28.87 -8.05 1.16
C ASP A 162 -30.18 -8.36 0.41
N GLY A 163 -31.25 -7.61 0.69
CA GLY A 163 -32.58 -7.88 0.15
C GLY A 163 -33.27 -9.12 0.73
N LYS A 164 -32.68 -9.77 1.73
CA LYS A 164 -33.21 -10.96 2.42
C LYS A 164 -33.56 -10.68 3.89
N GLY A 165 -33.61 -9.40 4.27
CA GLY A 165 -33.99 -8.94 5.60
C GLY A 165 -32.82 -8.54 6.48
N ASN A 166 -31.56 -8.73 6.03
CA ASN A 166 -30.42 -8.23 6.78
C ASN A 166 -30.25 -6.73 6.59
N LEU A 167 -29.80 -6.07 7.66
CA LEU A 167 -29.51 -4.65 7.69
C LEU A 167 -28.16 -4.44 8.37
N THR A 168 -27.33 -3.59 7.78
CA THR A 168 -26.10 -3.08 8.37
C THR A 168 -26.08 -1.56 8.24
N VAL A 169 -25.82 -0.86 9.34
CA VAL A 169 -25.67 0.59 9.40
C VAL A 169 -24.25 0.88 9.91
N VAL A 170 -23.47 1.65 9.16
CA VAL A 170 -22.12 2.08 9.55
C VAL A 170 -22.14 3.59 9.76
N ILE A 171 -21.70 4.05 10.91
CA ILE A 171 -21.72 5.46 11.34
C ILE A 171 -20.29 5.87 11.67
N GLU A 172 -19.87 7.06 11.24
CA GLU A 172 -18.57 7.64 11.60
C GLU A 172 -18.75 9.11 12.03
N THR A 173 -17.96 9.54 13.01
CA THR A 173 -17.92 10.92 13.54
C THR A 173 -16.49 11.47 13.57
N MET A 174 -15.72 11.22 12.52
CA MET A 174 -14.32 11.60 12.46
C MET A 174 -14.15 13.12 12.43
N THR A 175 -13.38 13.67 13.37
CA THR A 175 -13.04 15.10 13.38
C THR A 175 -12.05 15.45 12.27
N HIS A 176 -12.00 16.72 11.87
CA HIS A 176 -11.15 17.19 10.79
C HIS A 176 -9.67 16.83 11.01
N ASP A 177 -9.08 17.29 12.12
CA ASP A 177 -7.64 17.17 12.38
C ASP A 177 -7.18 15.71 12.58
N HIS A 178 -8.10 14.83 12.94
CA HIS A 178 -7.84 13.41 13.18
C HIS A 178 -8.24 12.50 12.00
N SER A 179 -8.58 13.08 10.84
CA SER A 179 -8.96 12.30 9.65
C SER A 179 -8.45 12.87 8.34
N VAL A 180 -7.37 13.64 8.40
CA VAL A 180 -6.72 14.19 7.21
C VAL A 180 -6.05 13.05 6.44
N CYS A 181 -6.48 12.84 5.20
CA CYS A 181 -5.78 11.98 4.24
C CYS A 181 -4.65 12.79 3.58
N ILE A 182 -3.66 12.11 3.01
CA ILE A 182 -2.59 12.78 2.24
C ILE A 182 -3.14 13.54 1.02
N ARG A 183 -4.23 13.06 0.43
CA ARG A 183 -4.85 13.59 -0.80
C ARG A 183 -6.37 13.44 -0.75
N PRO A 184 -7.13 14.41 -1.28
CA PRO A 184 -6.75 15.82 -1.48
C PRO A 184 -6.67 16.56 -0.13
N PRO A 185 -6.23 17.84 -0.11
CA PRO A 185 -6.39 18.69 1.07
C PRO A 185 -7.85 18.73 1.54
N LEU A 186 -8.05 18.54 2.84
CA LEU A 186 -9.37 18.49 3.46
C LEU A 186 -9.78 19.89 3.93
N PRO A 187 -10.90 20.46 3.44
CA PRO A 187 -11.41 21.72 3.98
C PRO A 187 -11.85 21.56 5.45
N PRO A 188 -11.74 22.62 6.28
CA PRO A 188 -12.11 22.56 7.67
C PRO A 188 -13.62 22.30 7.85
N PHE A 189 -13.96 21.44 8.80
CA PHE A 189 -15.33 21.19 9.24
C PHE A 189 -15.35 20.89 10.75
N ASN A 190 -16.51 21.07 11.38
CA ASN A 190 -16.70 20.79 12.80
C ASN A 190 -17.49 19.51 13.00
N VAL A 191 -17.07 18.74 14.00
CA VAL A 191 -17.84 17.63 14.57
C VAL A 191 -17.97 17.88 16.05
N THR A 192 -19.17 17.67 16.60
CA THR A 192 -19.39 17.73 18.04
C THR A 192 -20.24 16.55 18.49
N SER A 193 -20.16 16.21 19.77
CA SER A 193 -20.96 15.12 20.33
C SER A 193 -22.45 15.38 20.16
N GLN A 194 -23.20 14.35 19.76
CA GLN A 194 -24.62 14.47 19.42
C GLN A 194 -25.41 13.20 19.72
N ASN A 195 -26.70 13.36 20.01
CA ASN A 195 -27.63 12.24 20.04
C ASN A 195 -28.24 12.05 18.65
N ALA A 196 -28.02 10.88 18.06
CA ALA A 196 -28.59 10.51 16.77
C ALA A 196 -29.69 9.46 16.99
N THR A 197 -30.92 9.79 16.57
CA THR A 197 -32.07 8.88 16.63
C THR A 197 -32.38 8.35 15.25
N PHE A 198 -32.42 7.02 15.12
CA PHE A 198 -32.70 6.31 13.88
C PHE A 198 -34.04 5.59 14.00
N GLN A 199 -34.92 5.81 13.03
CA GLN A 199 -36.22 5.16 12.94
C GLN A 199 -36.22 4.18 11.76
N LEU A 200 -36.27 2.89 12.06
CA LEU A 200 -36.45 1.86 11.05
C LEU A 200 -37.90 1.86 10.57
N LYS A 201 -38.07 1.88 9.25
CA LYS A 201 -39.36 1.89 8.54
C LYS A 201 -39.39 0.76 7.50
N GLY A 202 -40.57 0.55 6.90
CA GLY A 202 -40.74 -0.46 5.85
C GLY A 202 -40.48 -1.87 6.37
N SER A 203 -39.79 -2.69 5.58
CA SER A 203 -39.44 -4.08 5.94
C SER A 203 -38.59 -4.18 7.22
N PHE A 204 -37.81 -3.14 7.53
CA PHE A 204 -36.92 -3.11 8.71
C PHE A 204 -37.65 -2.75 10.01
N ALA A 205 -38.89 -2.27 9.97
CA ALA A 205 -39.66 -1.94 11.18
C ALA A 205 -39.92 -3.14 12.11
N SER A 206 -39.77 -4.36 11.57
CA SER A 206 -39.91 -5.61 12.31
C SER A 206 -38.68 -5.98 13.14
N ILE A 207 -37.50 -5.38 12.85
CA ILE A 207 -36.26 -5.63 13.57
C ILE A 207 -36.41 -5.18 15.03
N LYS A 208 -36.07 -6.07 15.96
CA LYS A 208 -36.20 -5.82 17.41
C LYS A 208 -34.88 -5.61 18.12
N GLU A 209 -33.78 -6.05 17.51
CA GLU A 209 -32.45 -5.96 18.09
C GLU A 209 -31.40 -5.81 16.99
N LEU A 210 -30.36 -5.03 17.27
CA LEU A 210 -29.18 -4.88 16.42
C LEU A 210 -27.91 -5.14 17.25
N HIS A 211 -27.01 -5.96 16.73
CA HIS A 211 -25.66 -6.10 17.27
C HIS A 211 -24.88 -4.82 17.03
N VAL A 212 -24.03 -4.44 18.00
CA VAL A 212 -23.28 -3.18 17.94
C VAL A 212 -21.80 -3.46 18.07
N TRP A 213 -21.03 -2.90 17.13
CA TRP A 213 -19.57 -2.86 17.15
C TRP A 213 -19.12 -1.41 17.19
N ARG A 214 -18.07 -1.11 17.96
CA ARG A 214 -17.55 0.25 18.11
C ARG A 214 -16.03 0.28 18.01
N SER A 215 -15.52 1.30 17.31
CA SER A 215 -14.15 1.79 17.43
C SER A 215 -14.17 3.22 17.97
N GLN A 216 -13.28 3.52 18.90
CA GLN A 216 -13.12 4.82 19.53
C GLN A 216 -11.64 5.15 19.59
N PHE A 217 -11.22 6.21 18.89
CA PHE A 217 -9.80 6.53 18.74
C PHE A 217 -9.19 7.21 19.97
N ASN A 218 -9.99 7.93 20.77
CA ASN A 218 -9.55 8.48 22.07
C ASN A 218 -8.25 9.31 22.01
N PHE A 219 -8.07 10.16 20.99
CA PHE A 219 -6.87 10.99 20.79
C PHE A 219 -6.46 11.80 22.03
N LYS A 220 -7.44 12.29 22.81
CA LYS A 220 -7.20 13.05 24.06
C LYS A 220 -6.52 12.21 25.15
N THR A 221 -6.87 10.93 25.29
CA THR A 221 -6.33 10.04 26.35
C THR A 221 -5.23 9.11 25.85
N LYS A 222 -5.04 9.00 24.52
CA LYS A 222 -4.10 8.08 23.86
C LYS A 222 -4.32 6.62 24.25
N LYS A 223 -5.59 6.24 24.42
CA LYS A 223 -6.02 4.88 24.74
C LYS A 223 -7.15 4.48 23.79
N PRO A 224 -6.84 4.22 22.51
CA PRO A 224 -7.84 3.81 21.56
C PRO A 224 -8.45 2.46 21.94
N SER A 225 -9.67 2.22 21.52
CA SER A 225 -10.27 0.89 21.53
C SER A 225 -10.96 0.60 20.22
N PHE A 226 -10.50 -0.43 19.53
CA PHE A 226 -10.93 -0.75 18.17
C PHE A 226 -11.77 -2.03 18.12
N PHE A 227 -12.85 -1.99 17.34
CA PHE A 227 -13.72 -3.12 17.02
C PHE A 227 -14.24 -3.90 18.24
N GLU A 228 -14.64 -3.17 19.28
CA GLU A 228 -15.29 -3.72 20.47
C GLU A 228 -16.73 -4.14 20.16
N LYS A 229 -17.10 -5.36 20.51
CA LYS A 229 -18.51 -5.78 20.52
C LYS A 229 -19.19 -5.25 21.77
N LEU A 230 -20.21 -4.41 21.58
CA LEU A 230 -21.00 -3.84 22.66
C LEU A 230 -22.29 -4.63 22.89
N ILE A 231 -23.05 -4.22 23.92
CA ILE A 231 -24.38 -4.78 24.20
C ILE A 231 -25.30 -4.45 23.01
N PRO A 232 -26.04 -5.43 22.47
CA PRO A 232 -27.01 -5.19 21.41
C PRO A 232 -28.05 -4.13 21.81
N VAL A 233 -28.41 -3.29 20.85
CA VAL A 233 -29.45 -2.26 21.04
C VAL A 233 -30.80 -2.87 20.73
N LYS A 234 -31.73 -2.76 21.68
CA LYS A 234 -33.13 -3.15 21.50
C LYS A 234 -33.92 -1.97 20.96
N LEU A 235 -34.74 -2.23 19.95
CA LEU A 235 -35.53 -1.19 19.30
C LEU A 235 -36.91 -1.10 19.96
N LEU A 236 -37.28 0.11 20.37
CA LEU A 236 -38.61 0.44 20.86
C LEU A 236 -39.36 1.11 19.72
N ASP A 237 -40.48 0.51 19.28
CA ASP A 237 -41.26 0.98 18.13
C ASP A 237 -40.44 1.18 16.85
N GLY A 238 -39.42 0.34 16.63
CA GLY A 238 -38.51 0.42 15.49
C GLY A 238 -37.50 1.57 15.57
N SER A 239 -37.38 2.24 16.72
CA SER A 239 -36.48 3.36 16.95
C SER A 239 -35.34 2.99 17.91
N PHE A 240 -34.19 3.62 17.73
CA PHE A 240 -33.11 3.64 18.70
C PHE A 240 -32.36 4.97 18.66
N THR A 241 -31.69 5.31 19.76
CA THR A 241 -30.85 6.51 19.88
C THR A 241 -29.46 6.12 20.33
N LEU A 242 -28.45 6.70 19.70
CA LEU A 242 -27.05 6.62 20.12
C LEU A 242 -26.56 7.99 20.55
N ASN A 243 -25.78 8.03 21.63
CA ASN A 243 -24.95 9.19 21.96
C ASN A 243 -23.61 8.99 21.27
N LEU A 244 -23.32 9.81 20.27
CA LEU A 244 -22.13 9.74 19.44
C LEU A 244 -21.13 10.78 19.92
N ALA A 245 -19.94 10.34 20.33
CA ALA A 245 -18.82 11.24 20.60
C ALA A 245 -18.03 11.54 19.32
N GLU A 246 -17.06 12.45 19.42
CA GLU A 246 -16.05 12.70 18.38
C GLU A 246 -15.16 11.47 18.19
N ASP A 247 -14.70 11.24 16.95
CA ASP A 247 -13.75 10.19 16.58
C ASP A 247 -14.21 8.77 16.97
N GLU A 248 -15.47 8.46 16.66
CA GLU A 248 -16.04 7.11 16.82
C GLU A 248 -16.53 6.52 15.50
N VAL A 249 -16.46 5.20 15.40
CA VAL A 249 -17.10 4.42 14.33
C VAL A 249 -18.00 3.37 14.97
N TYR A 250 -19.24 3.29 14.50
CA TYR A 250 -20.20 2.27 14.93
C TYR A 250 -20.65 1.43 13.75
N THR A 251 -20.80 0.13 13.96
CA THR A 251 -21.59 -0.73 13.08
C THR A 251 -22.75 -1.34 13.85
N LEU A 252 -23.97 -1.11 13.37
CA LEU A 252 -25.19 -1.73 13.87
C LEU A 252 -25.72 -2.68 12.84
N THR A 253 -25.91 -3.96 13.18
CA THR A 253 -26.23 -4.98 12.19
C THR A 253 -27.10 -6.11 12.73
N THR A 254 -27.86 -6.75 11.84
CA THR A 254 -28.51 -8.03 12.12
C THR A 254 -27.57 -9.23 11.99
N ILE A 255 -26.40 -9.03 11.37
CA ILE A 255 -25.41 -10.08 11.15
C ILE A 255 -24.72 -10.47 12.47
N THR A 256 -24.72 -11.77 12.79
CA THR A 256 -24.24 -12.28 14.08
C THR A 256 -22.80 -12.81 14.03
N THR A 257 -22.22 -12.91 12.84
CA THR A 257 -20.93 -13.57 12.57
C THR A 257 -19.70 -12.70 12.78
N GLY A 258 -19.88 -11.43 13.15
CA GLY A 258 -18.76 -10.53 13.40
C GLY A 258 -17.83 -11.05 14.49
N GLN A 259 -16.53 -10.90 14.29
CA GLN A 259 -15.49 -11.28 15.24
C GLN A 259 -14.27 -10.37 15.16
N LYS A 260 -13.71 -10.02 16.31
CA LYS A 260 -12.37 -9.43 16.38
C LYS A 260 -11.35 -10.58 16.41
N GLY A 261 -10.73 -10.87 15.26
CA GLY A 261 -9.69 -11.89 15.17
C GLY A 261 -8.54 -11.58 16.14
N SER A 262 -7.97 -12.60 16.77
CA SER A 262 -6.83 -12.43 17.68
C SER A 262 -5.88 -13.61 17.53
N TYR A 263 -4.60 -13.28 17.50
CA TYR A 263 -3.47 -14.20 17.50
C TYR A 263 -2.53 -13.82 18.65
N PRO A 264 -1.60 -14.70 19.06
CA PRO A 264 -0.55 -14.33 19.99
C PRO A 264 0.21 -13.09 19.52
N GLU A 265 0.68 -12.29 20.48
CA GLU A 265 1.53 -11.14 20.16
C GLU A 265 2.74 -11.57 19.32
N PRO A 266 3.07 -10.82 18.24
CA PRO A 266 4.24 -11.12 17.45
C PRO A 266 5.53 -10.92 18.25
N PRO A 267 6.67 -11.43 17.75
CA PRO A 267 7.98 -11.05 18.26
C PRO A 267 8.13 -9.52 18.34
N ALA A 268 8.96 -9.07 19.27
CA ALA A 268 9.31 -7.65 19.36
C ALA A 268 10.07 -7.19 18.11
N SER A 269 9.84 -5.94 17.71
CA SER A 269 10.59 -5.28 16.64
C SER A 269 12.10 -5.40 16.87
N ALA A 270 12.83 -5.66 15.79
CA ALA A 270 14.28 -5.70 15.78
C ALA A 270 14.83 -5.09 14.50
N ARG A 271 15.96 -4.41 14.61
CA ARG A 271 16.70 -3.89 13.44
C ARG A 271 17.20 -5.02 12.55
N PHE A 272 17.43 -4.71 11.27
CA PHE A 272 18.02 -5.64 10.32
C PHE A 272 19.32 -6.25 10.88
N PRO A 273 19.61 -7.54 10.63
CA PRO A 273 20.81 -8.19 11.12
C PRO A 273 22.10 -7.42 10.81
N LYS A 274 22.88 -7.08 11.85
CA LYS A 274 24.18 -6.38 11.70
C LYS A 274 25.20 -7.13 10.84
N VAL A 275 25.06 -8.46 10.76
CA VAL A 275 25.83 -9.34 9.89
C VAL A 275 24.82 -10.12 9.09
N TYR A 276 24.83 -9.92 7.78
CA TYR A 276 23.97 -10.60 6.82
C TYR A 276 24.84 -11.19 5.71
N LYS A 277 24.48 -12.39 5.27
CA LYS A 277 25.10 -13.07 4.14
C LYS A 277 24.05 -13.91 3.43
N ASP A 278 24.02 -13.79 2.11
CA ASP A 278 23.30 -14.70 1.22
C ASP A 278 24.31 -15.20 0.17
N ASP A 279 24.33 -16.51 -0.07
CA ASP A 279 25.14 -17.15 -1.11
C ASP A 279 24.30 -17.56 -2.33
N PHE A 280 23.00 -17.24 -2.30
CA PHE A 280 21.99 -17.49 -3.30
C PHE A 280 21.82 -18.97 -3.68
N SER A 281 22.33 -19.90 -2.87
CA SER A 281 22.40 -21.33 -3.19
C SER A 281 21.07 -22.06 -2.98
N VAL A 282 20.04 -21.61 -3.71
CA VAL A 282 18.67 -22.13 -3.64
C VAL A 282 18.28 -22.75 -4.98
N ARG A 283 18.15 -24.08 -5.01
CA ARG A 283 17.82 -24.81 -6.26
C ARG A 283 16.39 -24.60 -6.75
N ASN A 284 15.44 -24.54 -5.82
CA ASN A 284 14.01 -24.39 -6.11
C ASN A 284 13.47 -23.29 -5.19
N PRO A 285 13.76 -22.02 -5.45
CA PRO A 285 13.32 -20.95 -4.58
C PRO A 285 11.79 -20.81 -4.66
N PRO A 286 11.11 -20.55 -3.53
CA PRO A 286 9.65 -20.37 -3.52
C PRO A 286 9.20 -19.07 -4.19
N PHE A 287 10.13 -18.12 -4.37
CA PHE A 287 9.97 -16.86 -5.08
C PHE A 287 11.11 -16.68 -6.09
N THR A 288 10.96 -15.81 -7.07
CA THR A 288 11.95 -15.61 -8.15
C THR A 288 13.17 -14.81 -7.73
N GLU A 289 13.05 -14.01 -6.66
CA GLU A 289 14.10 -13.12 -6.14
C GLU A 289 14.51 -13.54 -4.71
N ALA A 290 15.75 -13.21 -4.33
CA ALA A 290 16.27 -13.43 -2.99
C ALA A 290 15.54 -12.55 -1.95
N PRO A 291 15.36 -13.02 -0.70
CA PRO A 291 14.67 -12.23 0.32
C PRO A 291 15.44 -10.94 0.65
N ASP A 292 14.71 -9.93 1.12
CA ASP A 292 15.21 -8.63 1.59
C ASP A 292 15.82 -7.71 0.52
N PHE A 293 16.22 -8.22 -0.65
CA PHE A 293 16.58 -7.39 -1.79
C PHE A 293 15.32 -6.71 -2.35
N ALA A 294 15.39 -5.39 -2.50
CA ALA A 294 14.32 -4.57 -3.02
C ALA A 294 14.80 -3.82 -4.27
N ASP A 295 14.41 -4.30 -5.44
CA ASP A 295 14.72 -3.69 -6.73
C ASP A 295 14.09 -2.30 -6.88
N GLN A 296 14.94 -1.29 -7.12
CA GLN A 296 14.50 0.11 -7.32
C GLN A 296 14.61 0.54 -8.78
N THR A 297 15.43 -0.14 -9.58
CA THR A 297 15.52 -0.02 -11.05
C THR A 297 16.16 -1.29 -11.60
N GLY A 298 15.59 -1.88 -12.65
CA GLY A 298 15.98 -3.21 -13.13
C GLY A 298 15.21 -4.33 -12.41
N VAL A 299 15.56 -5.58 -12.71
CA VAL A 299 14.98 -6.77 -12.05
C VAL A 299 16.10 -7.77 -11.80
N PHE A 300 16.21 -8.28 -10.57
CA PHE A 300 17.21 -9.23 -10.11
C PHE A 300 16.54 -10.55 -9.73
N GLU A 301 16.99 -11.66 -10.33
CA GLU A 301 16.38 -12.97 -10.14
C GLU A 301 17.41 -14.01 -9.71
N TYR A 302 16.99 -15.01 -8.94
CA TYR A 302 17.76 -16.23 -8.74
C TYR A 302 18.12 -16.82 -10.10
N HIS A 303 19.40 -17.15 -10.28
CA HIS A 303 19.91 -17.69 -11.54
C HIS A 303 20.71 -18.95 -11.30
N ILE A 304 20.50 -19.94 -12.16
CA ILE A 304 21.22 -21.21 -12.15
C ILE A 304 22.08 -21.30 -13.40
N ASN A 305 23.40 -21.15 -13.24
CA ASN A 305 24.34 -21.37 -14.33
C ASN A 305 24.81 -22.83 -14.34
N LEU A 306 24.12 -23.67 -15.14
CA LEU A 306 24.44 -25.09 -15.28
C LEU A 306 25.79 -25.36 -15.98
N THR A 307 26.41 -24.33 -16.56
CA THR A 307 27.69 -24.46 -17.26
C THR A 307 28.89 -24.07 -16.40
N ASP A 308 28.66 -23.51 -15.21
CA ASP A 308 29.73 -23.22 -14.26
C ASP A 308 30.13 -24.50 -13.51
N PRO A 309 31.36 -25.01 -13.66
CA PRO A 309 31.84 -26.17 -12.90
C PRO A 309 32.31 -25.79 -11.47
N GLY A 310 32.34 -24.50 -11.15
CA GLY A 310 32.90 -23.90 -9.95
C GLY A 310 31.83 -23.40 -8.97
N PRO A 311 32.16 -22.38 -8.15
CA PRO A 311 31.31 -21.99 -7.01
C PRO A 311 30.07 -21.18 -7.38
N HIS A 312 29.90 -20.69 -8.62
CA HIS A 312 28.82 -19.78 -9.02
C HIS A 312 27.71 -20.48 -9.83
N VAL A 313 27.41 -21.73 -9.51
CA VAL A 313 26.24 -22.45 -10.07
C VAL A 313 24.93 -21.74 -9.73
N PHE A 314 24.84 -21.14 -8.54
CA PHE A 314 23.70 -20.36 -8.08
C PHE A 314 24.12 -18.92 -7.81
N THR A 315 23.40 -17.96 -8.39
CA THR A 315 23.69 -16.53 -8.28
C THR A 315 22.42 -15.69 -8.25
N LEU A 316 22.54 -14.39 -8.01
CA LEU A 316 21.51 -13.40 -8.27
C LEU A 316 21.91 -12.61 -9.53
N ARG A 317 21.00 -12.47 -10.51
CA ARG A 317 21.30 -11.91 -11.83
C ARG A 317 20.33 -10.80 -12.20
N GLN A 318 20.86 -9.68 -12.65
CA GLN A 318 20.07 -8.60 -13.29
C GLN A 318 19.65 -9.05 -14.70
N VAL A 319 18.34 -9.13 -14.98
CA VAL A 319 17.80 -9.75 -16.23
C VAL A 319 17.27 -8.77 -17.28
N VAL A 320 17.07 -7.51 -16.92
CA VAL A 320 16.60 -6.44 -17.81
C VAL A 320 17.73 -5.93 -18.70
N THR A 321 17.57 -6.09 -20.01
CA THR A 321 18.54 -5.67 -21.03
C THR A 321 18.18 -4.37 -21.74
N GLN A 322 16.98 -3.84 -21.51
CA GLN A 322 16.48 -2.61 -22.11
C GLN A 322 15.60 -1.86 -21.12
N ARG A 323 15.62 -0.52 -21.17
CA ARG A 323 14.78 0.31 -20.31
C ARG A 323 13.29 0.02 -20.61
N PRO A 324 12.45 -0.22 -19.58
CA PRO A 324 11.03 -0.46 -19.78
C PRO A 324 10.28 0.81 -20.26
N VAL A 325 9.02 0.64 -20.64
CA VAL A 325 8.07 1.78 -20.71
C VAL A 325 7.78 2.20 -19.27
N THR A 326 8.42 3.27 -18.83
CA THR A 326 8.48 3.65 -17.40
C THR A 326 7.21 4.35 -16.94
N TRP A 327 6.71 3.97 -15.76
CA TRP A 327 5.70 4.75 -15.03
C TRP A 327 6.36 5.86 -14.18
N ALA A 328 7.44 5.52 -13.47
CA ALA A 328 8.21 6.46 -12.66
C ALA A 328 9.44 7.00 -13.43
N THR A 329 10.31 7.71 -12.73
CA THR A 329 11.61 8.13 -13.26
C THR A 329 12.71 7.17 -12.81
N ASP A 330 12.74 5.97 -13.39
CA ASP A 330 13.76 4.96 -13.11
C ASP A 330 15.17 5.52 -13.30
N ALA A 331 16.15 5.04 -12.53
CA ALA A 331 17.54 5.42 -12.69
C ALA A 331 18.10 4.97 -14.05
N ASP A 332 19.22 5.54 -14.48
CA ASP A 332 19.89 5.08 -15.71
C ASP A 332 20.70 3.80 -15.48
N GLN A 333 20.99 3.48 -14.20
CA GLN A 333 21.69 2.27 -13.76
C GLN A 333 20.73 1.43 -12.91
N THR A 334 20.83 0.11 -13.02
CA THR A 334 20.03 -0.82 -12.21
C THR A 334 20.55 -0.89 -10.78
N ILE A 335 19.66 -1.01 -9.80
CA ILE A 335 20.01 -1.09 -8.38
C ILE A 335 18.94 -1.85 -7.60
N SER A 336 19.41 -2.73 -6.72
CA SER A 336 18.63 -3.36 -5.65
C SER A 336 19.20 -2.91 -4.31
N VAL A 337 18.35 -2.53 -3.35
CA VAL A 337 18.75 -2.08 -2.01
C VAL A 337 18.37 -3.13 -0.97
N ILE A 338 19.15 -3.21 0.11
CA ILE A 338 18.94 -4.16 1.20
C ILE A 338 19.47 -3.57 2.51
N GLY A 339 18.85 -3.96 3.62
CA GLY A 339 19.42 -3.82 4.96
C GLY A 339 18.69 -2.80 5.81
N ASP A 340 19.46 -1.98 6.52
CA ASP A 340 18.95 -0.98 7.46
C ASP A 340 19.43 0.40 7.06
N TYR A 341 18.47 1.28 6.80
CA TYR A 341 18.72 2.64 6.32
C TYR A 341 19.59 3.48 7.25
N GLN A 342 19.60 3.21 8.56
CA GLN A 342 20.40 3.98 9.51
C GLN A 342 21.85 3.46 9.66
N TRP A 343 22.27 2.46 8.88
CA TRP A 343 23.66 2.02 8.88
C TRP A 343 24.61 3.12 8.40
N GLN A 344 25.57 3.45 9.26
CA GLN A 344 26.62 4.43 8.95
C GLN A 344 27.94 3.76 8.63
N ASN A 345 28.39 2.82 9.47
CA ASN A 345 29.67 2.12 9.28
C ASN A 345 29.40 0.68 8.88
N LEU A 346 29.76 0.34 7.65
CA LEU A 346 29.48 -0.96 7.05
C LEU A 346 30.61 -1.40 6.11
N THR A 347 30.71 -2.70 5.95
CA THR A 347 31.56 -3.35 4.94
C THR A 347 30.64 -4.15 4.04
N VAL A 348 30.69 -3.87 2.74
CA VAL A 348 29.92 -4.59 1.73
C VAL A 348 30.90 -5.38 0.87
N THR A 349 30.60 -6.67 0.68
CA THR A 349 31.37 -7.57 -0.17
C THR A 349 30.41 -8.38 -1.03
N CYS A 350 30.67 -8.46 -2.32
CA CYS A 350 29.89 -9.28 -3.25
C CYS A 350 30.83 -9.77 -4.36
N ASP A 351 30.67 -11.03 -4.76
CA ASP A 351 31.29 -11.52 -5.99
C ASP A 351 30.44 -11.06 -7.18
N VAL A 352 31.06 -10.43 -8.17
CA VAL A 352 30.35 -9.81 -9.31
C VAL A 352 30.82 -10.40 -10.64
N PHE A 353 29.91 -10.48 -11.60
CA PHE A 353 30.18 -10.95 -12.96
C PHE A 353 29.61 -9.98 -13.99
N MET A 354 30.43 -9.57 -14.96
CA MET A 354 30.04 -8.69 -16.07
C MET A 354 29.87 -9.53 -17.34
N GLU A 355 28.66 -9.62 -17.85
CA GLU A 355 28.37 -10.40 -19.07
C GLU A 355 28.73 -9.65 -20.36
N SER A 356 28.55 -8.33 -20.36
CA SER A 356 28.88 -7.48 -21.49
C SER A 356 30.40 -7.24 -21.54
N VAL A 357 31.04 -7.85 -22.54
CA VAL A 357 32.48 -7.70 -22.77
C VAL A 357 32.79 -6.25 -23.18
N MET A 358 33.88 -5.69 -22.65
CA MET A 358 34.38 -4.32 -22.88
C MET A 358 33.52 -3.17 -22.37
N THR A 359 32.19 -3.25 -22.42
CA THR A 359 31.29 -2.15 -22.05
C THR A 359 30.51 -2.40 -20.76
N GLY A 360 30.65 -3.59 -20.16
CA GLY A 360 30.01 -3.92 -18.90
C GLY A 360 30.54 -3.09 -17.74
N GLY A 361 29.65 -2.79 -16.80
CA GLY A 361 29.99 -2.17 -15.54
C GLY A 361 29.04 -2.68 -14.45
N VAL A 362 29.58 -2.87 -13.26
CA VAL A 362 28.83 -3.27 -12.06
C VAL A 362 29.30 -2.46 -10.88
N PHE A 363 28.49 -2.34 -9.85
CA PHE A 363 28.87 -1.64 -8.63
C PHE A 363 28.31 -2.32 -7.39
N ILE A 364 28.98 -2.09 -6.26
CA ILE A 364 28.40 -2.23 -4.93
C ILE A 364 28.32 -0.84 -4.30
N ALA A 365 27.32 -0.62 -3.45
CA ALA A 365 27.08 0.67 -2.84
C ALA A 365 26.81 0.56 -1.34
N ALA A 366 27.05 1.66 -0.65
CA ALA A 366 26.77 1.82 0.78
C ALA A 366 26.11 3.18 1.03
N ARG A 367 25.31 3.28 2.10
CA ARG A 367 24.63 4.53 2.51
C ARG A 367 23.73 5.13 1.42
N VAL A 368 23.10 4.28 0.62
CA VAL A 368 22.16 4.69 -0.43
C VAL A 368 20.94 5.34 0.24
N ASN A 369 20.74 6.64 0.02
CA ASN A 369 19.82 7.43 0.83
C ASN A 369 18.40 7.60 0.25
N LYS A 370 18.15 7.13 -0.97
CA LYS A 370 16.85 7.23 -1.63
C LYS A 370 16.58 6.02 -2.50
N GLY A 371 15.30 5.67 -2.61
CA GLY A 371 14.77 4.65 -3.51
C GLY A 371 13.40 5.06 -4.07
N GLY A 372 12.64 4.07 -4.56
CA GLY A 372 11.33 4.23 -5.17
C GLY A 372 11.34 5.23 -6.31
N GLN A 373 10.32 6.09 -6.37
CA GLN A 373 10.21 7.13 -7.39
C GLN A 373 11.37 8.15 -7.39
N ALA A 374 12.16 8.23 -6.31
CA ALA A 374 13.29 9.14 -6.17
C ALA A 374 14.66 8.48 -6.43
N VAL A 375 14.69 7.22 -6.86
CA VAL A 375 15.91 6.41 -7.05
C VAL A 375 16.95 7.09 -7.94
N ARG A 376 16.53 7.81 -8.99
CA ARG A 376 17.44 8.54 -9.90
C ARG A 376 18.28 9.61 -9.17
N SER A 377 17.81 10.08 -8.00
CA SER A 377 18.50 11.07 -7.16
C SER A 377 19.23 10.45 -5.96
N ALA A 378 19.42 9.14 -5.95
CA ALA A 378 20.07 8.44 -4.86
C ALA A 378 21.54 8.84 -4.72
N LEU A 379 21.91 9.22 -3.50
CA LEU A 379 23.26 9.51 -3.05
C LEU A 379 23.75 8.39 -2.15
N GLY A 380 25.07 8.26 -2.02
CA GLY A 380 25.70 7.23 -1.20
C GLY A 380 27.21 7.17 -1.48
N VAL A 381 27.79 6.00 -1.34
CA VAL A 381 29.14 5.69 -1.83
C VAL A 381 29.01 4.51 -2.78
N PHE A 382 29.22 4.74 -4.07
CA PHE A 382 29.10 3.73 -5.11
C PHE A 382 30.50 3.37 -5.62
N PHE A 383 30.86 2.10 -5.56
CA PHE A 383 32.13 1.60 -6.08
C PHE A 383 31.89 0.78 -7.35
N TRP A 384 32.29 1.36 -8.48
CA TRP A 384 32.08 0.83 -9.82
C TRP A 384 33.34 0.12 -10.32
N VAL A 385 33.17 -1.03 -10.96
CA VAL A 385 34.21 -1.71 -11.72
C VAL A 385 33.71 -1.95 -13.14
N PHE A 386 34.59 -1.77 -14.12
CA PHE A 386 34.26 -1.82 -15.54
C PHE A 386 35.06 -2.90 -16.25
N ALA A 387 34.47 -3.47 -17.31
CA ALA A 387 35.06 -4.53 -18.11
C ALA A 387 36.32 -4.08 -18.88
N ASP A 388 36.57 -2.78 -19.00
CA ASP A 388 37.78 -2.18 -19.60
C ASP A 388 38.99 -2.14 -18.63
N GLY A 389 38.83 -2.65 -17.40
CA GLY A 389 39.86 -2.67 -16.37
C GLY A 389 39.96 -1.39 -15.54
N THR A 390 38.99 -0.48 -15.66
CA THR A 390 38.91 0.73 -14.84
C THR A 390 37.92 0.59 -13.68
N TYR A 391 38.01 1.52 -12.72
CA TYR A 391 37.07 1.63 -11.62
C TYR A 391 36.75 3.10 -11.32
N LYS A 392 35.64 3.36 -10.63
CA LYS A 392 35.25 4.69 -10.15
C LYS A 392 34.64 4.59 -8.75
N VAL A 393 34.75 5.66 -7.97
CA VAL A 393 33.94 5.86 -6.77
C VAL A 393 33.11 7.11 -6.98
N THR A 394 31.80 7.06 -6.75
CA THR A 394 30.90 8.22 -6.89
C THR A 394 30.07 8.41 -5.64
N ASN A 395 29.55 9.62 -5.45
CA ASN A 395 28.61 9.95 -4.38
C ASN A 395 27.14 9.88 -4.82
N ASP A 396 26.89 9.64 -6.10
CA ASP A 396 25.56 9.52 -6.70
C ASP A 396 25.47 8.31 -7.65
N ILE A 397 24.24 7.82 -7.86
CA ILE A 397 23.99 6.73 -8.81
C ILE A 397 24.15 7.16 -10.28
N GLY A 398 23.92 8.45 -10.56
CA GLY A 398 23.95 9.03 -11.90
C GLY A 398 25.35 9.32 -12.45
N GLN A 399 26.38 9.25 -11.61
CA GLN A 399 27.77 9.60 -11.94
C GLN A 399 27.95 11.07 -12.37
N TYR A 400 27.10 11.99 -11.89
CA TYR A 400 27.16 13.40 -12.28
C TYR A 400 28.21 14.19 -11.50
N GLU A 401 28.53 13.78 -10.26
CA GLU A 401 29.55 14.40 -9.43
C GLU A 401 30.84 13.55 -9.35
N HIS A 402 31.96 14.14 -9.77
CA HIS A 402 33.27 13.47 -9.78
C HIS A 402 33.93 13.49 -8.40
N CYS A 403 33.81 12.41 -7.63
CA CYS A 403 34.70 12.16 -6.50
C CYS A 403 35.83 11.21 -6.94
N THR A 404 37.00 11.75 -7.27
CA THR A 404 38.25 11.00 -7.55
C THR A 404 38.17 9.84 -8.57
N SER A 405 38.43 10.12 -9.85
CA SER A 405 38.89 9.11 -10.80
C SER A 405 40.37 8.83 -10.55
N LEU A 406 40.71 7.79 -9.78
CA LEU A 406 42.08 7.28 -9.73
C LEU A 406 42.29 6.36 -10.93
N HIS A 407 42.93 6.87 -11.98
CA HIS A 407 43.47 6.04 -13.06
C HIS A 407 44.71 5.31 -12.55
N THR A 408 44.52 4.16 -11.88
CA THR A 408 45.62 3.21 -11.68
C THR A 408 45.47 2.08 -12.68
N HIS A 409 46.45 1.92 -13.57
CA HIS A 409 46.56 0.74 -14.41
C HIS A 409 46.85 -0.47 -13.51
N ALA A 410 45.81 -1.25 -13.21
CA ALA A 410 46.01 -2.57 -12.66
C ALA A 410 46.47 -3.47 -13.81
N HIS A 411 47.75 -3.83 -13.84
CA HIS A 411 48.23 -4.93 -14.68
C HIS A 411 47.66 -6.24 -14.13
N THR A 412 46.44 -6.59 -14.54
CA THR A 412 45.90 -7.94 -14.39
C THR A 412 46.35 -8.76 -15.59
N HIS A 413 47.29 -9.67 -15.37
CA HIS A 413 47.60 -10.70 -16.36
C HIS A 413 46.35 -11.55 -16.60
N THR A 414 45.70 -11.29 -17.72
CA THR A 414 44.51 -12.00 -18.21
C THR A 414 44.95 -13.34 -18.78
N HIS A 415 44.95 -14.37 -17.93
CA HIS A 415 44.66 -15.71 -18.42
C HIS A 415 43.17 -15.97 -18.18
N VAL A 416 42.49 -16.37 -19.25
CA VAL A 416 41.08 -16.77 -19.31
C VAL A 416 40.75 -17.64 -18.08
N HIS A 417 39.68 -17.28 -17.37
CA HIS A 417 39.24 -17.70 -16.03
C HIS A 417 39.87 -16.95 -14.86
N THR A 418 39.22 -15.85 -14.42
CA THR A 418 39.56 -15.24 -13.11
C THR A 418 38.32 -14.70 -12.40
N HIS A 419 38.02 -15.31 -11.26
CA HIS A 419 37.19 -14.78 -10.19
C HIS A 419 37.91 -13.60 -9.53
N THR A 420 37.19 -12.48 -9.32
CA THR A 420 37.68 -11.32 -8.57
C THR A 420 36.93 -11.23 -7.24
N HIS A 421 37.62 -11.49 -6.13
CA HIS A 421 37.12 -11.17 -4.79
C HIS A 421 37.47 -9.71 -4.46
N THR A 422 36.46 -8.89 -4.17
CA THR A 422 36.66 -7.47 -3.81
C THR A 422 36.31 -7.26 -2.33
N HIS A 423 37.30 -6.88 -1.53
CA HIS A 423 37.14 -6.52 -0.12
C HIS A 423 37.19 -5.00 0.07
N ILE A 424 36.19 -4.44 0.73
CA ILE A 424 36.20 -3.04 1.15
C ILE A 424 36.52 -2.99 2.65
N LEU A 425 37.59 -2.29 3.03
CA LEU A 425 37.86 -1.87 4.41
C LEU A 425 37.82 -0.34 4.42
N LEU A 426 36.70 0.23 4.90
CA LEU A 426 36.57 1.68 5.09
C LEU A 426 36.94 2.01 6.54
N SER A 427 38.21 2.31 6.78
CA SER A 427 38.64 2.99 8.02
C SER A 427 38.39 4.49 7.87
N GLY A 428 37.55 5.06 8.73
CA GLY A 428 37.18 6.48 8.68
C GLY A 428 38.32 7.43 9.04
N VAL A 429 38.17 8.66 8.55
CA VAL A 429 38.58 9.90 9.23
C VAL A 429 37.36 10.81 9.23
#